data_AF-A0A956EJZ9-F1
#
_entry.id   AF-A0A956EJZ9-F1
#
_cell.length_a   1.000
_cell.length_b   1.000
_cell.length_c   1.000
_cell.angle_alpha   90.00
_cell.angle_beta   90.00
_cell.angle_gamma   90.00
#
_symmetry.space_group_name_H-M   'P 1'
#
loop_
_entity.id
_entity.type
_entity.pdbx_description
1 polymer ?
#
loop_
_entity_poly.entity_id
_entity_poly.type
_entity_poly.pdbx_seq_one_letter_code
_entity_poly.pdbx_strand_id
1 'polypeptide(L)'
;EERLSRAEKLYKQRKYVESARELESLWADTQHPNALFNAALARFAAGHYAHTISYLEAYLDDVKGAEADAVELARVQLDAAKKKSVEVPLMVGPPTAVAYGAEVTIRRIPDGPKDSRPDLRFKIPPPAGEAPAARTIYLDAGRWSAEVKAKGFVAAPQEITIEKGKEPAGISFAMGLDPGLRPLAFRVDVPADAAIDAVEVQVRSTSGAGEAKSCTIRPFEVNECRLLAEIGTWEVSASAPGFLPYRQVITLSAGQTPASYTLPLSPEVTTPPPEPEPEDAKIDVIPKPVRMRMAGGLNAGGLPLFVTGLGLAVYGSNTYDRAITADAADCASAADNYACRGDVIKAVRLRTAGLALVGTATGLFVTGLTAEFDVKPRVWYAELGAGGALLVGGAAWMAATTGGLNKELRVEGSAPPWEESVPRIDRATNQRLAAAMLMGTGVGLVTGSTIGLLVRKHFERRRRSSAPAAARLSPFTPIGGGGLMIQGRF
;
A
#
# COMPACT_ATOMS: atom_id res chain seq x y z
N GLU A 1 -25.23 35.14 -5.98
CA GLU A 1 -25.63 36.31 -6.80
C GLU A 1 -24.45 37.24 -7.14
N GLU A 2 -23.66 37.71 -6.17
CA GLU A 2 -22.53 38.64 -6.43
C GLU A 2 -21.53 38.13 -7.51
N ARG A 3 -21.21 36.82 -7.48
CA ARG A 3 -20.30 36.20 -8.46
C ARG A 3 -20.86 36.13 -9.87
N LEU A 4 -22.18 35.90 -10.04
CA LEU A 4 -22.84 35.94 -11.34
C LEU A 4 -22.77 37.35 -11.94
N SER A 5 -23.08 38.37 -11.14
CA SER A 5 -22.98 39.77 -11.56
C SER A 5 -21.55 40.16 -11.96
N ARG A 6 -20.55 39.67 -11.20
CA ARG A 6 -19.13 39.87 -11.53
C ARG A 6 -18.76 39.21 -12.85
N ALA A 7 -19.16 37.96 -13.06
CA ALA A 7 -18.91 37.25 -14.31
C ALA A 7 -19.58 37.94 -15.51
N GLU A 8 -20.80 38.43 -15.36
CA GLU A 8 -21.52 39.19 -16.40
C GLU A 8 -20.79 40.51 -16.73
N LYS A 9 -20.34 41.25 -15.72
CA LYS A 9 -19.53 42.47 -15.92
C LYS A 9 -18.25 42.18 -16.69
N LEU A 10 -17.54 41.10 -16.34
CA LEU A 10 -16.33 40.66 -17.05
C LEU A 10 -16.65 40.30 -18.51
N TYR A 11 -17.75 39.59 -18.75
CA TYR A 11 -18.21 39.23 -20.10
C TYR A 11 -18.47 40.48 -20.95
N LYS A 12 -19.20 41.48 -20.42
CA LYS A 12 -19.46 42.76 -21.10
C LYS A 12 -18.18 43.54 -21.41
N GLN A 13 -17.14 43.40 -20.57
CA GLN A 13 -15.81 43.96 -20.79
C GLN A 13 -14.94 43.17 -21.77
N ARG A 14 -15.49 42.11 -22.41
CA ARG A 14 -14.77 41.19 -23.30
C ARG A 14 -13.63 40.41 -22.60
N LYS A 15 -13.68 40.32 -21.27
CA LYS A 15 -12.78 39.49 -20.45
C LYS A 15 -13.37 38.09 -20.30
N TYR A 16 -13.47 37.40 -21.43
CA TYR A 16 -14.22 36.15 -21.55
C TYR A 16 -13.59 35.00 -20.75
N VAL A 17 -12.25 34.93 -20.70
CA VAL A 17 -11.55 33.88 -19.95
C VAL A 17 -11.77 34.05 -18.44
N GLU A 18 -11.70 35.27 -17.94
CA GLU A 18 -11.94 35.60 -16.53
C GLU A 18 -13.40 35.39 -16.15
N SER A 19 -14.33 35.80 -17.03
CA SER A 19 -15.77 35.52 -16.87
C SER A 19 -16.04 34.02 -16.76
N ALA A 20 -15.46 33.23 -17.67
CA ALA A 20 -15.60 31.78 -17.67
C ALA A 20 -15.09 31.15 -16.35
N ARG A 21 -13.92 31.59 -15.84
CA ARG A 21 -13.36 31.08 -14.59
C ARG A 21 -14.26 31.34 -13.37
N GLU A 22 -14.85 32.53 -13.28
CA GLU A 22 -15.79 32.86 -12.19
C GLU A 22 -17.03 31.96 -12.23
N LEU A 23 -17.54 31.69 -13.44
CA LEU A 23 -18.70 30.81 -13.66
C LEU A 23 -18.38 29.33 -13.45
N GLU A 24 -17.20 28.86 -13.88
CA GLU A 24 -16.70 27.50 -13.64
C GLU A 24 -16.55 27.23 -12.14
N SER A 25 -15.97 28.18 -11.40
CA SER A 25 -15.86 28.04 -9.95
C SER A 25 -17.23 28.12 -9.27
N LEU A 26 -18.17 28.92 -9.77
CA LEU A 26 -19.54 28.94 -9.23
C LEU A 26 -20.26 27.61 -9.49
N TRP A 27 -20.10 27.03 -10.68
CA TRP A 27 -20.60 25.69 -11.00
C TRP A 27 -19.99 24.63 -10.08
N ALA A 28 -18.68 24.65 -9.87
CA ALA A 28 -18.01 23.72 -8.96
C ALA A 28 -18.63 23.74 -7.55
N ASP A 29 -18.96 24.93 -7.04
CA ASP A 29 -19.52 25.11 -5.69
C ASP A 29 -21.02 24.80 -5.59
N THR A 30 -21.81 25.10 -6.63
CA THR A 30 -23.28 25.11 -6.54
C THR A 30 -23.96 24.05 -7.40
N GLN A 31 -23.27 23.51 -8.41
CA GLN A 31 -23.86 22.67 -9.46
C GLN A 31 -25.13 23.31 -10.07
N HIS A 32 -25.17 24.64 -10.21
CA HIS A 32 -26.32 25.35 -10.79
C HIS A 32 -26.25 25.38 -12.34
N PRO A 33 -27.21 24.80 -13.10
CA PRO A 33 -27.08 24.59 -14.55
C PRO A 33 -26.76 25.86 -15.36
N ASN A 34 -27.38 27.00 -15.00
CA ASN A 34 -27.10 28.30 -15.62
C ASN A 34 -25.64 28.75 -15.50
N ALA A 35 -24.91 28.37 -14.45
CA ALA A 35 -23.50 28.70 -14.31
C ALA A 35 -22.66 27.95 -15.35
N LEU A 36 -22.92 26.65 -15.55
CA LEU A 36 -22.22 25.84 -16.56
C LEU A 36 -22.54 26.30 -17.99
N PHE A 37 -23.81 26.56 -18.28
CA PHE A 37 -24.23 27.08 -19.58
C PHE A 37 -23.55 28.41 -19.92
N ASN A 38 -23.58 29.38 -18.99
CA ASN A 38 -22.92 30.68 -19.20
C ASN A 38 -21.39 30.55 -19.27
N ALA A 39 -20.78 29.62 -18.52
CA ALA A 39 -19.36 29.33 -18.64
C ALA A 39 -19.01 28.85 -20.06
N ALA A 40 -19.86 27.99 -20.64
CA ALA A 40 -19.70 27.53 -22.01
C ALA A 40 -19.77 28.69 -23.02
N LEU A 41 -20.75 29.60 -22.89
CA LEU A 41 -20.84 30.79 -23.76
C LEU A 41 -19.61 31.70 -23.64
N ALA A 42 -19.10 31.90 -22.43
CA ALA A 42 -17.86 32.65 -22.19
C ALA A 42 -16.64 31.97 -22.83
N ARG A 43 -16.53 30.64 -22.73
CA ARG A 43 -15.47 29.87 -23.42
C ARG A 43 -15.61 29.92 -24.95
N PHE A 44 -16.83 29.91 -25.48
CA PHE A 44 -17.07 30.04 -26.91
C PHE A 44 -16.61 31.41 -27.42
N ALA A 45 -16.97 32.49 -26.71
CA ALA A 45 -16.54 33.85 -27.03
C ALA A 45 -15.01 34.03 -26.93
N ALA A 46 -14.34 33.27 -26.05
CA ALA A 46 -12.88 33.20 -25.95
C ALA A 46 -12.22 32.34 -27.05
N GLY A 47 -12.99 31.63 -27.86
CA GLY A 47 -12.46 30.69 -28.86
C GLY A 47 -11.94 29.37 -28.30
N HIS A 48 -12.37 28.99 -27.09
CA HIS A 48 -12.04 27.72 -26.44
C HIS A 48 -13.17 26.70 -26.73
N TYR A 49 -13.25 26.23 -27.97
CA TYR A 49 -14.40 25.44 -28.41
C TYR A 49 -14.42 24.05 -27.80
N ALA A 50 -13.27 23.43 -27.52
CA ALA A 50 -13.21 22.13 -26.84
C ALA A 50 -13.90 22.15 -25.46
N HIS A 51 -13.63 23.19 -24.66
CA HIS A 51 -14.28 23.42 -23.36
C HIS A 51 -15.76 23.74 -23.49
N THR A 52 -16.12 24.54 -24.50
CA THR A 52 -17.52 24.83 -24.80
C THR A 52 -18.29 23.54 -25.06
N ILE A 53 -17.77 22.67 -25.90
CA ILE A 53 -18.38 21.37 -26.24
C ILE A 53 -18.53 20.53 -24.98
N SER A 54 -17.47 20.37 -24.19
CA SER A 54 -17.50 19.58 -22.95
C SER A 54 -18.54 20.09 -21.94
N TYR A 55 -18.69 21.42 -21.78
CA TYR A 55 -19.65 22.00 -20.85
C TYR A 55 -21.08 21.93 -21.36
N LEU A 56 -21.31 22.11 -22.66
CA LEU A 56 -22.64 21.99 -23.24
C LEU A 56 -23.12 20.53 -23.28
N GLU A 57 -22.24 19.57 -23.54
CA GLU A 57 -22.58 18.13 -23.40
C GLU A 57 -22.96 17.81 -21.96
N ALA A 58 -22.15 18.22 -20.98
CA ALA A 58 -22.48 18.02 -19.56
C ALA A 58 -23.78 18.71 -19.14
N TYR A 59 -24.03 19.93 -19.63
CA TYR A 59 -25.28 20.66 -19.39
C TYR A 59 -26.48 19.91 -19.99
N LEU A 60 -26.34 19.37 -21.20
CA LEU A 60 -27.39 18.64 -21.91
C LEU A 60 -27.64 17.23 -21.34
N ASP A 61 -26.68 16.65 -20.64
CA ASP A 61 -26.85 15.38 -19.91
C ASP A 61 -27.60 15.57 -18.57
N ASP A 62 -27.49 16.75 -17.94
CA ASP A 62 -28.00 17.04 -16.59
C ASP A 62 -29.25 17.95 -16.55
N VAL A 63 -30.04 18.00 -17.64
CA VAL A 63 -31.16 18.95 -17.87
C VAL A 63 -32.41 18.68 -17.00
N LYS A 64 -32.26 18.25 -15.74
CA LYS A 64 -33.40 18.20 -14.82
C LYS A 64 -33.78 19.62 -14.41
N GLY A 65 -34.67 20.24 -15.18
CA GLY A 65 -35.27 21.55 -14.87
C GLY A 65 -34.73 22.75 -15.63
N ALA A 66 -34.01 22.57 -16.75
CA ALA A 66 -33.64 23.69 -17.61
C ALA A 66 -34.82 24.15 -18.50
N GLU A 67 -34.83 25.44 -18.85
CA GLU A 67 -35.81 26.01 -19.77
C GLU A 67 -35.60 25.49 -21.21
N ALA A 68 -36.69 25.23 -21.93
CA ALA A 68 -36.64 24.64 -23.28
C ALA A 68 -35.81 25.49 -24.26
N ASP A 69 -35.96 26.81 -24.21
CA ASP A 69 -35.22 27.75 -25.06
C ASP A 69 -33.71 27.69 -24.79
N ALA A 70 -33.30 27.48 -23.53
CA ALA A 70 -31.89 27.35 -23.15
C ALA A 70 -31.29 26.03 -23.67
N VAL A 71 -32.08 24.95 -23.71
CA VAL A 71 -31.67 23.67 -24.30
C VAL A 71 -31.49 23.78 -25.80
N GLU A 72 -32.40 24.46 -26.50
CA GLU A 72 -32.27 24.70 -27.94
C GLU A 72 -31.03 25.55 -28.24
N LEU A 73 -30.84 26.65 -27.51
CA LEU A 73 -29.65 27.49 -27.66
C LEU A 73 -28.36 26.71 -27.37
N ALA A 74 -28.35 25.85 -26.34
CA ALA A 74 -27.21 24.99 -26.04
C ALA A 74 -26.86 24.05 -27.21
N ARG A 75 -27.86 23.43 -27.85
CA ARG A 75 -27.64 22.56 -29.03
C ARG A 75 -27.07 23.35 -30.21
N VAL A 76 -27.62 24.53 -30.49
CA VAL A 76 -27.11 25.41 -31.57
C VAL A 76 -25.66 25.82 -31.33
N GLN A 77 -25.32 26.18 -30.09
CA GLN A 77 -23.95 26.56 -29.74
C GLN A 77 -22.99 25.36 -29.75
N LEU A 78 -23.45 24.18 -29.35
CA LEU A 78 -22.69 22.93 -29.41
C LEU A 78 -22.31 22.61 -30.86
N ASP A 79 -23.27 22.65 -31.79
CA ASP A 79 -23.00 22.42 -33.21
C ASP A 79 -22.07 23.47 -33.81
N ALA A 80 -22.23 24.73 -33.44
CA ALA A 80 -21.35 25.81 -33.87
C ALA A 80 -19.91 25.63 -33.35
N ALA A 81 -19.74 25.13 -32.13
CA ALA A 81 -18.44 24.83 -31.53
C ALA A 81 -17.80 23.61 -32.21
N LYS A 82 -18.56 22.53 -32.45
CA LYS A 82 -18.09 21.32 -33.15
C LYS A 82 -17.52 21.64 -34.53
N LYS A 83 -18.20 22.48 -35.31
CA LYS A 83 -17.72 22.96 -36.63
C LYS A 83 -16.40 23.75 -36.59
N LYS A 84 -16.02 24.30 -35.45
CA LYS A 84 -14.78 25.08 -35.27
C LYS A 84 -13.65 24.28 -34.58
N SER A 85 -13.96 23.10 -34.08
CA SER A 85 -13.02 22.16 -33.48
C SER A 85 -12.64 21.05 -34.47
N VAL A 86 -11.68 20.21 -34.08
CA VAL A 86 -11.26 19.03 -34.83
C VAL A 86 -11.71 17.78 -34.10
N GLU A 87 -12.31 16.84 -34.82
CA GLU A 87 -12.69 15.51 -34.32
C GLU A 87 -11.43 14.66 -34.13
N VAL A 88 -11.21 14.18 -32.91
CA VAL A 88 -10.07 13.32 -32.56
C VAL A 88 -10.63 12.00 -32.02
N PRO A 89 -10.33 10.86 -32.67
CA PRO A 89 -10.72 9.56 -32.13
C PRO A 89 -9.87 9.25 -30.90
N LEU A 90 -10.53 8.95 -29.77
CA LEU A 90 -9.90 8.54 -28.51
C LEU A 90 -10.21 7.05 -28.27
N MET A 91 -9.16 6.25 -28.14
CA MET A 91 -9.23 4.83 -27.81
C MET A 91 -8.54 4.56 -26.49
N VAL A 92 -9.21 3.85 -25.59
CA VAL A 92 -8.66 3.44 -24.29
C VAL A 92 -8.79 1.94 -24.14
N GLY A 93 -7.65 1.27 -24.01
CA GLY A 93 -7.55 -0.16 -23.75
C GLY A 93 -6.54 -0.46 -22.65
N PRO A 94 -6.56 -1.68 -22.08
CA PRO A 94 -7.51 -2.76 -22.36
C PRO A 94 -8.92 -2.47 -21.76
N PRO A 95 -9.98 -3.19 -22.19
CA PRO A 95 -11.33 -3.05 -21.63
C PRO A 95 -11.39 -3.19 -20.11
N THR A 96 -10.48 -3.99 -19.54
CA THR A 96 -10.35 -4.16 -18.10
C THR A 96 -10.00 -2.84 -17.41
N ALA A 97 -9.10 -2.03 -17.96
CA ALA A 97 -8.79 -0.72 -17.39
C ALA A 97 -10.01 0.20 -17.36
N VAL A 98 -10.84 0.14 -18.41
CA VAL A 98 -12.10 0.90 -18.48
C VAL A 98 -13.11 0.42 -17.43
N ALA A 99 -13.24 -0.89 -17.23
CA ALA A 99 -14.07 -1.47 -16.18
C ALA A 99 -13.63 -1.05 -14.77
N TYR A 100 -12.35 -0.74 -14.58
CA TYR A 100 -11.80 -0.18 -13.33
C TYR A 100 -11.88 1.36 -13.26
N GLY A 101 -12.76 1.98 -14.05
CA GLY A 101 -13.07 3.40 -13.98
C GLY A 101 -12.03 4.30 -14.64
N ALA A 102 -11.64 3.98 -15.88
CA ALA A 102 -10.71 4.82 -16.63
C ALA A 102 -11.27 6.24 -16.84
N GLU A 103 -10.47 7.23 -16.43
CA GLU A 103 -10.72 8.65 -16.63
C GLU A 103 -9.59 9.23 -17.47
N VAL A 104 -9.96 9.90 -18.57
CA VAL A 104 -9.01 10.57 -19.46
C VAL A 104 -9.01 12.06 -19.13
N THR A 105 -7.83 12.59 -18.82
CA THR A 105 -7.59 14.01 -18.60
C THR A 105 -6.83 14.57 -19.80
N ILE A 106 -7.37 15.61 -20.44
CA ILE A 106 -6.75 16.29 -21.58
C ILE A 106 -6.46 17.73 -21.19
N ARG A 107 -5.18 18.09 -21.24
CA ARG A 107 -4.67 19.40 -20.84
C ARG A 107 -4.15 20.15 -22.06
N ARG A 108 -4.55 21.41 -22.21
CA ARG A 108 -3.97 22.32 -23.20
C ARG A 108 -2.55 22.66 -22.75
N ILE A 109 -1.56 22.47 -23.61
CA ILE A 109 -0.21 23.02 -23.38
C ILE A 109 -0.27 24.49 -23.83
N PRO A 110 -0.17 25.45 -22.90
CA PRO A 110 -0.40 26.85 -23.24
C PRO A 110 0.73 27.37 -24.15
N ASP A 111 0.35 28.07 -25.22
CA ASP A 111 1.32 28.78 -26.07
C ASP A 111 1.72 30.15 -25.48
N GLY A 112 1.11 30.55 -24.35
CA GLY A 112 1.43 31.76 -23.60
C GLY A 112 0.53 31.95 -22.37
N PRO A 113 0.80 32.96 -21.52
CA PRO A 113 0.11 33.15 -20.23
C PRO A 113 -1.39 33.49 -20.37
N LYS A 114 -1.82 33.94 -21.56
CA LYS A 114 -3.22 34.25 -21.86
C LYS A 114 -4.03 33.02 -22.27
N ASP A 115 -3.38 31.93 -22.68
CA ASP A 115 -4.03 30.67 -23.11
C ASP A 115 -4.22 29.71 -21.94
N SER A 116 -4.88 30.19 -20.88
CA SER A 116 -5.13 29.35 -19.70
C SER A 116 -6.53 28.74 -19.77
N ARG A 117 -6.54 27.40 -19.79
CA ARG A 117 -7.74 26.58 -19.86
C ARG A 117 -7.70 25.51 -18.77
N PRO A 118 -8.84 25.15 -18.16
CA PRO A 118 -8.90 24.04 -17.23
C PRO A 118 -8.67 22.71 -17.96
N ASP A 119 -8.38 21.66 -17.20
CA ASP A 119 -8.26 20.32 -17.75
C ASP A 119 -9.65 19.81 -18.19
N LEU A 120 -9.73 19.18 -19.37
CA LEU A 120 -10.92 18.45 -19.81
C LEU A 120 -10.86 17.04 -19.24
N ARG A 121 -11.96 16.56 -18.65
CA ARG A 121 -12.02 15.23 -18.03
C ARG A 121 -13.16 14.43 -18.62
N PHE A 122 -12.86 13.23 -19.09
CA PHE A 122 -13.83 12.34 -19.72
C PHE A 122 -13.84 11.01 -18.97
N LYS A 123 -15.02 10.64 -18.45
CA LYS A 123 -15.27 9.27 -18.01
C LYS A 123 -15.48 8.41 -19.24
N ILE A 124 -14.77 7.28 -19.30
CA ILE A 124 -14.90 6.33 -20.40
C ILE A 124 -15.88 5.24 -19.94
N PRO A 125 -17.07 5.13 -20.55
CA PRO A 125 -18.00 4.07 -20.18
C PRO A 125 -17.43 2.70 -20.57
N PRO A 126 -17.71 1.64 -19.78
CA PRO A 126 -17.27 0.29 -20.12
C PRO A 126 -17.84 -0.13 -21.47
N PRO A 127 -17.02 -0.69 -22.38
CA PRO A 127 -17.51 -1.17 -23.66
C PRO A 127 -18.41 -2.39 -23.45
N ALA A 128 -19.38 -2.61 -24.34
CA ALA A 128 -20.30 -3.76 -24.30
C ALA A 128 -19.63 -5.11 -24.65
N GLY A 129 -18.29 -5.17 -24.70
CA GLY A 129 -17.54 -6.35 -25.11
C GLY A 129 -16.03 -6.19 -24.91
N GLU A 130 -15.24 -6.99 -25.63
CA GLU A 130 -13.78 -7.06 -25.48
C GLU A 130 -13.02 -6.01 -26.31
N ALA A 131 -13.71 -5.20 -27.10
CA ALA A 131 -13.08 -4.14 -27.87
C ALA A 131 -12.64 -2.97 -26.95
N PRO A 132 -11.51 -2.29 -27.24
CA PRO A 132 -11.14 -1.05 -26.57
C PRO A 132 -12.30 -0.04 -26.61
N ALA A 133 -12.45 0.74 -25.54
CA ALA A 133 -13.47 1.78 -25.52
C ALA A 133 -13.06 2.90 -26.48
N ALA A 134 -13.92 3.21 -27.43
CA ALA A 134 -13.72 4.28 -28.39
C ALA A 134 -14.71 5.42 -28.15
N ARG A 135 -14.23 6.66 -28.20
CA ARG A 135 -15.05 7.88 -28.14
C ARG A 135 -14.47 8.93 -29.08
N THR A 136 -15.31 9.66 -29.79
CA THR A 136 -14.89 10.86 -30.50
C THR A 136 -14.87 12.03 -29.52
N ILE A 137 -13.75 12.74 -29.45
CA ILE A 137 -13.63 14.00 -28.70
C ILE A 137 -13.34 15.14 -29.68
N TYR A 138 -13.57 16.37 -29.22
CA TYR A 138 -13.39 17.56 -30.03
C TYR A 138 -12.35 18.48 -29.40
N LEU A 139 -11.26 18.76 -30.12
CA LEU A 139 -10.15 19.58 -29.62
C LEU A 139 -9.91 20.80 -30.53
N ASP A 140 -9.51 21.91 -29.92
CA ASP A 140 -9.06 23.10 -30.66
C ASP A 140 -7.66 22.86 -31.25
N ALA A 141 -7.33 23.52 -32.37
CA ALA A 141 -5.98 23.47 -32.92
C ALA A 141 -4.93 23.96 -31.90
N GLY A 142 -3.77 23.29 -31.85
CA GLY A 142 -2.67 23.56 -30.92
C GLY A 142 -2.14 22.30 -30.23
N ARG A 143 -1.28 22.49 -29.21
CA ARG A 143 -0.64 21.40 -28.47
C ARG A 143 -1.44 20.97 -27.25
N TRP A 144 -1.57 19.68 -27.06
CA TRP A 144 -2.31 19.06 -25.96
C TRP A 144 -1.50 17.93 -25.35
N SER A 145 -1.70 17.69 -24.06
CA SER A 145 -1.23 16.52 -23.34
C SER A 145 -2.45 15.73 -22.88
N ALA A 146 -2.50 14.44 -23.18
CA ALA A 146 -3.53 13.54 -22.72
C ALA A 146 -2.92 12.52 -21.74
N GLU A 147 -3.61 12.29 -20.63
CA GLU A 147 -3.25 11.32 -19.60
C GLU A 147 -4.49 10.48 -19.31
N VAL A 148 -4.31 9.18 -19.09
CA VAL A 148 -5.40 8.29 -18.65
C VAL A 148 -5.04 7.68 -17.30
N LYS A 149 -5.99 7.72 -16.37
CA LYS A 149 -5.88 7.11 -15.05
C LYS A 149 -6.97 6.08 -14.90
N ALA A 150 -6.61 4.88 -14.50
CA ALA A 150 -7.55 3.85 -14.08
C ALA A 150 -6.97 3.14 -12.87
N LYS A 151 -7.83 2.63 -11.97
CA LYS A 151 -7.36 2.02 -10.73
C LYS A 151 -6.45 0.82 -11.05
N GLY A 152 -5.18 0.95 -10.69
CA GLY A 152 -4.18 -0.09 -10.85
C GLY A 152 -3.63 -0.31 -12.27
N PHE A 153 -3.87 0.65 -13.16
CA PHE A 153 -3.26 0.68 -14.48
C PHE A 153 -2.45 1.95 -14.64
N VAL A 154 -1.35 1.84 -15.37
CA VAL A 154 -0.44 2.93 -15.70
C VAL A 154 -0.40 3.12 -17.21
N ALA A 155 -0.35 4.37 -17.64
CA ALA A 155 -0.17 4.74 -19.03
C ALA A 155 0.79 5.93 -19.10
N ALA A 156 1.62 5.94 -20.15
CA ALA A 156 2.43 7.10 -20.44
C ALA A 156 1.53 8.26 -20.92
N PRO A 157 1.76 9.51 -20.48
CA PRO A 157 1.10 10.66 -21.06
C PRO A 157 1.49 10.78 -22.53
N GLN A 158 0.55 11.21 -23.36
CA GLN A 158 0.75 11.45 -24.79
C GLN A 158 0.63 12.93 -25.10
N GLU A 159 1.61 13.49 -25.78
CA GLU A 159 1.50 14.82 -26.37
C GLU A 159 1.01 14.71 -27.81
N ILE A 160 0.04 15.55 -28.17
CA ILE A 160 -0.55 15.60 -29.50
C ILE A 160 -0.64 17.06 -29.97
N THR A 161 -0.32 17.28 -31.25
CA THR A 161 -0.52 18.57 -31.90
C THR A 161 -1.66 18.45 -32.90
N ILE A 162 -2.70 19.27 -32.69
CA ILE A 162 -3.87 19.33 -33.56
C ILE A 162 -3.69 20.49 -34.53
N GLU A 163 -3.68 20.19 -35.83
CA GLU A 163 -3.60 21.19 -36.88
C GLU A 163 -4.97 21.43 -37.52
N LYS A 164 -5.28 22.68 -37.83
CA LYS A 164 -6.56 23.02 -38.46
C LYS A 164 -6.61 22.49 -39.89
N GLY A 165 -7.66 21.74 -40.22
CA GLY A 165 -7.91 21.24 -41.57
C GLY A 165 -7.10 19.99 -41.97
N LYS A 166 -6.32 19.42 -41.04
CA LYS A 166 -5.71 18.09 -41.20
C LYS A 166 -6.45 17.10 -40.33
N GLU A 167 -6.56 15.87 -40.82
CA GLU A 167 -7.07 14.75 -40.03
C GLU A 167 -6.06 14.45 -38.91
N PRO A 168 -6.44 14.56 -37.63
CA PRO A 168 -5.52 14.35 -36.53
C PRO A 168 -5.22 12.86 -36.36
N ALA A 169 -4.01 12.55 -35.90
CA ALA A 169 -3.74 11.21 -35.38
C ALA A 169 -4.66 10.96 -34.18
N GLY A 170 -5.32 9.80 -34.14
CA GLY A 170 -6.10 9.41 -32.97
C GLY A 170 -5.24 9.30 -31.71
N ILE A 171 -5.85 9.53 -30.55
CA ILE A 171 -5.22 9.29 -29.26
C ILE A 171 -5.55 7.85 -28.85
N SER A 172 -4.53 7.03 -28.62
CA SER A 172 -4.71 5.62 -28.27
C SER A 172 -3.89 5.27 -27.05
N PHE A 173 -4.55 4.95 -25.95
CA PHE A 173 -3.91 4.48 -24.73
C PHE A 173 -3.97 2.97 -24.64
N ALA A 174 -2.80 2.32 -24.68
CA ALA A 174 -2.62 0.94 -24.26
C ALA A 174 -2.09 0.94 -22.82
N MET A 175 -3.00 0.87 -21.85
CA MET A 175 -2.65 0.90 -20.44
C MET A 175 -2.04 -0.44 -20.02
N GLY A 176 -0.87 -0.36 -19.36
CA GLY A 176 -0.27 -1.51 -18.69
C GLY A 176 -0.88 -1.68 -17.30
N LEU A 177 -1.02 -2.91 -16.84
CA LEU A 177 -1.29 -3.14 -15.42
C LEU A 177 -0.08 -2.67 -14.61
N ASP A 178 -0.31 -2.01 -13.47
CA ASP A 178 0.77 -1.67 -12.54
C ASP A 178 1.55 -2.96 -12.18
N PRO A 179 2.89 -2.98 -12.33
CA PRO A 179 3.70 -4.16 -12.05
C PRO A 179 3.54 -4.68 -10.61
N GLY A 180 3.10 -3.84 -9.66
CA GLY A 180 2.80 -4.20 -8.28
C GLY A 180 1.42 -4.82 -8.05
N LEU A 181 0.50 -4.77 -9.02
CA LEU A 181 -0.88 -5.24 -8.88
C LEU A 181 -1.16 -6.49 -9.73
N ARG A 182 -2.05 -7.35 -9.26
CA ARG A 182 -2.50 -8.56 -9.96
C ARG A 182 -4.02 -8.63 -10.01
N PRO A 183 -4.61 -9.00 -11.16
CA PRO A 183 -6.04 -9.22 -11.25
C PRO A 183 -6.39 -10.59 -10.66
N LEU A 184 -7.38 -10.58 -9.80
CA LEU A 184 -8.01 -11.75 -9.21
C LEU A 184 -9.41 -11.87 -9.80
N ALA A 185 -9.73 -13.03 -10.35
CA ALA A 185 -11.08 -13.39 -10.74
C ALA A 185 -11.60 -14.45 -9.77
N PHE A 186 -12.77 -14.22 -9.20
CA PHE A 186 -13.42 -15.12 -8.27
C PHE A 186 -14.71 -15.62 -8.90
N ARG A 187 -14.87 -16.94 -8.95
CA ARG A 187 -16.11 -17.61 -9.34
C ARG A 187 -16.57 -18.45 -8.17
N VAL A 188 -17.88 -18.58 -7.98
CA VAL A 188 -18.42 -19.44 -6.93
C VAL A 188 -18.87 -20.73 -7.58
N ASP A 189 -18.49 -21.86 -6.97
CA ASP A 189 -19.05 -23.16 -7.31
C ASP A 189 -20.09 -23.51 -6.26
N VAL A 190 -21.34 -23.62 -6.71
CA VAL A 190 -22.53 -23.80 -5.89
C VAL A 190 -23.32 -24.99 -6.44
N PRO A 191 -23.86 -25.88 -5.60
CA PRO A 191 -24.78 -26.92 -6.05
C PRO A 191 -25.95 -26.33 -6.86
N ALA A 192 -26.31 -26.96 -7.98
CA ALA A 192 -27.31 -26.43 -8.92
C ALA A 192 -28.71 -26.24 -8.31
N ASP A 193 -28.98 -26.91 -7.19
CA ASP A 193 -30.23 -26.90 -6.42
C ASP A 193 -30.23 -25.90 -5.26
N ALA A 194 -29.10 -25.24 -4.96
CA ALA A 194 -29.01 -24.27 -3.88
C ALA A 194 -29.51 -22.87 -4.30
N ALA A 195 -30.45 -22.33 -3.53
CA ALA A 195 -30.90 -20.95 -3.67
C ALA A 195 -29.91 -19.99 -2.99
N ILE A 196 -29.00 -19.39 -3.77
CA ILE A 196 -28.09 -18.34 -3.31
C ILE A 196 -28.33 -17.06 -4.10
N ASP A 197 -28.74 -15.99 -3.41
CA ASP A 197 -28.93 -14.67 -4.02
C ASP A 197 -27.58 -13.95 -4.27
N ALA A 198 -26.70 -13.97 -3.26
CA ALA A 198 -25.43 -13.25 -3.30
C ALA A 198 -24.37 -13.93 -2.41
N VAL A 199 -23.12 -13.90 -2.89
CA VAL A 199 -21.93 -14.32 -2.15
C VAL A 199 -21.04 -13.10 -1.96
N GLU A 200 -20.71 -12.79 -0.72
CA GLU A 200 -19.74 -11.75 -0.40
C GLU A 200 -18.34 -12.34 -0.39
N VAL A 201 -17.44 -11.80 -1.21
CA VAL A 201 -16.03 -12.15 -1.26
C VAL A 201 -15.23 -10.99 -0.67
N GLN A 202 -14.42 -11.27 0.34
CA GLN A 202 -13.49 -10.32 0.94
C GLN A 202 -12.05 -10.82 0.78
N VAL A 203 -11.13 -9.91 0.51
CA VAL A 203 -9.71 -10.17 0.32
C VAL A 203 -8.93 -9.25 1.24
N ARG A 204 -8.21 -9.83 2.20
CA ARG A 204 -7.48 -9.10 3.25
C ARG A 204 -6.00 -9.45 3.24
N SER A 205 -5.14 -8.43 3.31
CA SER A 205 -3.68 -8.66 3.36
C SER A 205 -3.30 -9.30 4.69
N THR A 206 -2.59 -10.42 4.65
CA THR A 206 -2.09 -11.10 5.88
C THR A 206 -0.95 -10.34 6.54
N SER A 207 -0.23 -9.52 5.77
CA SER A 207 0.84 -8.63 6.28
C SER A 207 0.30 -7.37 6.98
N GLY A 208 -1.00 -7.10 6.86
CA GLY A 208 -1.64 -5.88 7.39
C GLY A 208 -1.34 -4.60 6.59
N ALA A 209 -0.49 -4.64 5.57
CA ALA A 209 -0.10 -3.47 4.79
C ALA A 209 -1.11 -3.07 3.69
N GLY A 210 -2.04 -3.97 3.32
CA GLY A 210 -3.02 -3.73 2.25
C GLY A 210 -4.43 -3.45 2.76
N GLU A 211 -5.12 -2.52 2.10
CA GLU A 211 -6.56 -2.26 2.32
C GLU A 211 -7.38 -3.52 2.01
N ALA A 212 -8.35 -3.85 2.87
CA ALA A 212 -9.29 -4.93 2.62
C ALA A 212 -10.18 -4.57 1.43
N LYS A 213 -10.35 -5.50 0.49
CA LYS A 213 -11.16 -5.31 -0.72
C LYS A 213 -12.29 -6.31 -0.70
N SER A 214 -13.48 -5.88 -1.12
CA SER A 214 -14.65 -6.77 -1.20
C SER A 214 -15.38 -6.62 -2.51
N CYS A 215 -16.11 -7.66 -2.87
CA CYS A 215 -17.07 -7.65 -3.97
C CYS A 215 -18.17 -8.68 -3.72
N THR A 216 -19.23 -8.57 -4.51
CA THR A 216 -20.39 -9.46 -4.42
C THR A 216 -20.54 -10.23 -5.73
N ILE A 217 -20.68 -11.55 -5.64
CA ILE A 217 -20.99 -12.43 -6.77
C ILE A 217 -22.46 -12.79 -6.70
N ARG A 218 -23.17 -12.66 -7.81
CA ARG A 218 -24.57 -13.09 -7.97
C ARG A 218 -24.59 -14.25 -8.96
N PRO A 219 -24.57 -15.52 -8.51
CA PRO A 219 -24.28 -16.67 -9.36
C PRO A 219 -25.16 -16.77 -10.63
N PHE A 220 -26.40 -16.26 -10.57
CA PHE A 220 -27.37 -16.31 -11.67
C PHE A 220 -27.40 -15.06 -12.58
N GLU A 221 -26.73 -13.96 -12.19
CA GLU A 221 -26.62 -12.74 -13.01
C GLU A 221 -25.19 -12.56 -13.54
N VAL A 222 -24.22 -12.60 -12.63
CA VAL A 222 -22.78 -12.40 -12.90
C VAL A 222 -22.00 -13.35 -11.98
N ASN A 223 -21.62 -14.51 -12.52
CA ASN A 223 -20.89 -15.56 -11.77
C ASN A 223 -19.36 -15.29 -11.68
N GLU A 224 -18.93 -14.05 -11.82
CA GLU A 224 -17.52 -13.69 -11.71
C GLU A 224 -17.37 -12.30 -11.08
N CYS A 225 -16.61 -12.22 -10.00
CA CYS A 225 -16.11 -10.95 -9.49
C CYS A 225 -14.64 -10.78 -9.89
N ARG A 226 -14.25 -9.55 -10.23
CA ARG A 226 -12.84 -9.19 -10.46
C ARG A 226 -12.36 -8.14 -9.47
N LEU A 227 -11.20 -8.39 -8.86
CA LEU A 227 -10.51 -7.47 -7.95
C LEU A 227 -9.06 -7.26 -8.39
N LEU A 228 -8.45 -6.15 -7.97
CA LEU A 228 -7.01 -5.92 -8.08
C LEU A 228 -6.37 -5.97 -6.71
N ALA A 229 -5.35 -6.80 -6.53
CA ALA A 229 -4.61 -6.93 -5.28
C ALA A 229 -3.11 -6.75 -5.51
N GLU A 230 -2.40 -6.25 -4.51
CA GLU A 230 -0.93 -6.10 -4.59
C GLU A 230 -0.24 -7.45 -4.50
N ILE A 231 0.99 -7.54 -4.99
CA ILE A 231 1.87 -8.69 -4.78
C ILE A 231 2.01 -8.95 -3.26
N GLY A 232 1.87 -10.19 -2.84
CA GLY A 232 1.93 -10.57 -1.43
C GLY A 232 0.94 -11.67 -1.05
N THR A 233 0.80 -11.92 0.25
CA THR A 233 -0.06 -12.98 0.78
C THR A 233 -1.37 -12.41 1.29
N TRP A 234 -2.48 -12.92 0.75
CA TRP A 234 -3.84 -12.47 1.02
C TRP A 234 -4.68 -13.62 1.57
N GLU A 235 -5.51 -13.33 2.56
CA GLU A 235 -6.60 -14.21 2.98
C GLU A 235 -7.86 -13.82 2.19
N VAL A 236 -8.37 -14.76 1.40
CA VAL A 236 -9.66 -14.65 0.73
C VAL A 236 -10.69 -15.34 1.60
N SER A 237 -11.79 -14.64 1.91
CA SER A 237 -12.94 -15.23 2.58
C SER A 237 -14.19 -15.04 1.75
N ALA A 238 -15.02 -16.08 1.67
CA ALA A 238 -16.33 -16.02 1.01
C ALA A 238 -17.43 -16.43 1.99
N SER A 239 -18.52 -15.67 2.01
CA SER A 239 -19.66 -15.93 2.89
C SER A 239 -20.97 -15.72 2.17
N ALA A 240 -21.92 -16.62 2.42
CA ALA A 240 -23.30 -16.52 1.98
C ALA A 240 -24.22 -17.10 3.07
N PRO A 241 -25.46 -16.60 3.23
CA PRO A 241 -26.43 -17.16 4.17
C PRO A 241 -26.71 -18.65 3.90
N GLY A 242 -26.65 -19.49 4.92
CA GLY A 242 -26.90 -20.94 4.81
C GLY A 242 -25.69 -21.78 4.37
N PHE A 243 -24.50 -21.16 4.23
CA PHE A 243 -23.26 -21.81 3.84
C PHE A 243 -22.18 -21.60 4.90
N LEU A 244 -21.30 -22.59 5.05
CA LEU A 244 -20.10 -22.44 5.87
C LEU A 244 -19.17 -21.39 5.24
N PRO A 245 -18.58 -20.47 6.04
CA PRO A 245 -17.66 -19.47 5.52
C PRO A 245 -16.42 -20.15 4.97
N TYR A 246 -16.09 -19.86 3.72
CA TYR A 246 -14.86 -20.36 3.09
C TYR A 246 -13.71 -19.40 3.38
N ARG A 247 -12.52 -19.92 3.68
CA ARG A 247 -11.29 -19.12 3.80
C ARG A 247 -10.13 -19.83 3.14
N GLN A 248 -9.35 -19.08 2.37
CA GLN A 248 -8.14 -19.57 1.72
C GLN A 248 -7.06 -18.49 1.71
N VAL A 249 -5.83 -18.88 2.03
CA VAL A 249 -4.67 -18.00 1.87
C VAL A 249 -4.10 -18.18 0.47
N ILE A 250 -3.98 -17.10 -0.28
CA ILE A 250 -3.38 -17.05 -1.61
C ILE A 250 -2.11 -16.20 -1.58
N THR A 251 -1.13 -16.54 -2.40
CA THR A 251 0.09 -15.74 -2.57
C THR A 251 0.20 -15.28 -4.01
N LEU A 252 0.27 -13.96 -4.20
CA LEU A 252 0.38 -13.31 -5.49
C LEU A 252 1.84 -12.95 -5.73
N SER A 253 2.41 -13.48 -6.82
CA SER A 253 3.80 -13.26 -7.17
C SER A 253 3.95 -12.41 -8.43
N ALA A 254 5.13 -11.80 -8.58
CA ALA A 254 5.48 -11.12 -9.82
C ALA A 254 5.44 -12.10 -11.01
N GLY A 255 4.82 -11.68 -12.11
CA GLY A 255 4.74 -12.45 -13.37
C GLY A 255 3.61 -13.50 -13.44
N GLN A 256 2.82 -13.68 -12.38
CA GLN A 256 1.66 -14.58 -12.42
C GLN A 256 0.57 -14.02 -13.35
N THR A 257 0.06 -14.84 -14.26
CA THR A 257 -1.10 -14.54 -15.12
C THR A 257 -2.36 -14.34 -14.26
N PRO A 258 -3.45 -13.74 -14.81
CA PRO A 258 -4.68 -13.50 -14.05
C PRO A 258 -5.09 -14.76 -13.29
N ALA A 259 -5.12 -14.67 -11.96
CA ALA A 259 -5.41 -15.81 -11.13
C ALA A 259 -6.92 -15.92 -10.98
N SER A 260 -7.48 -16.99 -11.54
CA SER A 260 -8.88 -17.34 -11.39
C SER A 260 -9.02 -18.35 -10.25
N TYR A 261 -9.87 -18.03 -9.28
CA TYR A 261 -10.14 -18.86 -8.11
C TYR A 261 -11.60 -19.26 -8.10
N THR A 262 -11.84 -20.56 -8.02
CA THR A 262 -13.18 -21.11 -7.77
C THR A 262 -13.34 -21.30 -6.27
N LEU A 263 -14.38 -20.69 -5.71
CA LEU A 263 -14.69 -20.70 -4.28
C LEU A 263 -15.78 -21.77 -4.02
N PRO A 264 -15.42 -22.94 -3.48
CA PRO A 264 -16.41 -23.97 -3.17
C PRO A 264 -17.17 -23.58 -1.90
N LEU A 265 -18.48 -23.35 -2.02
CA LEU A 265 -19.34 -23.14 -0.85
C LEU A 265 -20.04 -24.45 -0.50
N SER A 266 -19.89 -24.88 0.74
CA SER A 266 -20.59 -26.06 1.28
C SER A 266 -21.79 -25.62 2.12
N PRO A 267 -22.99 -26.20 1.91
CA PRO A 267 -24.16 -25.89 2.72
C PRO A 267 -23.88 -26.25 4.18
N GLU A 268 -24.38 -25.42 5.09
CA GLU A 268 -24.30 -25.70 6.52
C GLU A 268 -25.24 -26.87 6.84
N VAL A 269 -24.71 -28.09 6.82
CA VAL A 269 -25.44 -29.27 7.28
C VAL A 269 -25.57 -29.15 8.78
N THR A 270 -26.78 -28.87 9.27
CA THR A 270 -27.16 -28.90 10.69
C THR A 270 -27.05 -30.34 11.20
N THR A 271 -25.82 -30.78 11.43
CA THR A 271 -25.55 -31.97 12.25
C THR A 271 -25.51 -31.52 13.71
N PRO A 272 -26.24 -32.20 14.61
CA PRO A 272 -26.18 -31.89 16.03
C PRO A 272 -24.72 -31.99 16.51
N PRO A 273 -24.27 -31.06 17.38
CA PRO A 273 -22.86 -30.95 17.74
C PRO A 273 -22.35 -32.28 18.31
N PRO A 274 -21.25 -32.85 17.77
CA PRO A 274 -20.66 -34.05 18.32
C PRO A 274 -20.19 -33.76 19.76
N GLU A 275 -20.57 -34.66 20.65
CA GLU A 275 -20.21 -34.66 22.06
C GLU A 275 -18.67 -34.62 22.19
N PRO A 276 -18.09 -33.65 22.93
CA PRO A 276 -16.65 -33.46 22.97
C PRO A 276 -15.98 -34.67 23.63
N GLU A 277 -15.09 -35.33 22.88
CA GLU A 277 -14.17 -36.31 23.47
C GLU A 277 -13.34 -35.64 24.58
N PRO A 278 -13.11 -36.31 25.71
CA PRO A 278 -12.33 -35.77 26.82
C PRO A 278 -10.88 -35.58 26.37
N GLU A 279 -10.53 -34.32 26.10
CA GLU A 279 -9.17 -33.90 25.80
C GLU A 279 -8.30 -34.20 27.03
N ASP A 280 -7.41 -35.19 26.90
CA ASP A 280 -6.39 -35.50 27.91
C ASP A 280 -5.68 -34.20 28.30
N ALA A 281 -5.96 -33.71 29.51
CA ALA A 281 -5.52 -32.42 29.99
C ALA A 281 -3.99 -32.34 29.98
N LYS A 282 -3.42 -31.81 28.90
CA LYS A 282 -1.99 -31.51 28.82
C LYS A 282 -1.67 -30.51 29.91
N ILE A 283 -1.01 -30.99 30.96
CA ILE A 283 -0.56 -30.14 32.06
C ILE A 283 0.57 -29.25 31.54
N ASP A 284 0.21 -28.02 31.17
CA ASP A 284 1.14 -26.97 30.78
C ASP A 284 2.29 -26.85 31.81
N VAL A 285 3.53 -26.75 31.32
CA VAL A 285 4.72 -26.63 32.19
C VAL A 285 4.76 -25.25 32.85
N ILE A 286 4.30 -24.22 32.13
CA ILE A 286 4.23 -22.84 32.60
C ILE A 286 2.76 -22.42 32.61
N PRO A 287 2.22 -21.90 33.74
CA PRO A 287 0.84 -21.43 33.79
C PRO A 287 0.57 -20.35 32.72
N LYS A 288 -0.55 -20.46 32.00
CA LYS A 288 -1.02 -19.48 31.02
C LYS A 288 -0.92 -18.00 31.45
N PRO A 289 -1.29 -17.58 32.68
CA PRO A 289 -1.15 -16.17 33.09
C PRO A 289 0.29 -15.69 33.16
N VAL A 290 1.24 -16.59 33.46
CA VAL A 290 2.68 -16.26 33.47
C VAL A 290 3.20 -16.11 32.04
N ARG A 291 2.80 -17.01 31.14
CA ARG A 291 3.11 -16.92 29.70
C ARG A 291 2.62 -15.60 29.11
N MET A 292 1.35 -15.27 29.35
CA MET A 292 0.75 -14.02 28.86
C MET A 292 1.43 -12.76 29.43
N ARG A 293 1.84 -12.77 30.70
CA ARG A 293 2.61 -11.65 31.28
C ARG A 293 4.01 -11.54 30.70
N MET A 294 4.67 -12.66 30.42
CA MET A 294 5.99 -12.68 29.80
C MET A 294 5.92 -12.18 28.36
N ALA A 295 4.99 -12.70 27.55
CA ALA A 295 4.72 -12.24 26.18
C ALA A 295 4.39 -10.74 26.16
N GLY A 296 3.46 -10.31 27.03
CA GLY A 296 3.11 -8.91 27.20
C GLY A 296 4.29 -8.04 27.61
N GLY A 297 5.17 -8.51 28.51
CA GLY A 297 6.37 -7.79 28.94
C GLY A 297 7.42 -7.62 27.83
N LEU A 298 7.65 -8.68 27.03
CA LEU A 298 8.56 -8.63 25.87
C LEU A 298 8.02 -7.69 24.78
N ASN A 299 6.73 -7.79 24.46
CA ASN A 299 6.08 -6.92 23.48
C ASN A 299 6.04 -5.46 23.95
N ALA A 300 5.68 -5.22 25.22
CA ALA A 300 5.68 -3.88 25.79
C ALA A 300 7.09 -3.27 25.84
N GLY A 301 8.13 -4.09 26.06
CA GLY A 301 9.53 -3.65 26.00
C GLY A 301 10.00 -3.32 24.57
N GLY A 302 9.50 -4.03 23.56
CA GLY A 302 9.80 -3.78 22.15
C GLY A 302 9.19 -2.50 21.58
N LEU A 303 7.99 -2.12 22.04
CA LEU A 303 7.26 -0.96 21.52
C LEU A 303 8.03 0.39 21.59
N PRO A 304 8.58 0.82 22.75
CA PRO A 304 9.33 2.07 22.82
C PRO A 304 10.60 2.02 21.95
N LEU A 305 11.28 0.87 21.87
CA LEU A 305 12.45 0.69 21.01
C LEU A 305 12.08 0.85 19.53
N PHE A 306 10.93 0.30 19.11
CA PHE A 306 10.44 0.43 17.74
C PHE A 306 10.12 1.89 17.40
N VAL A 307 9.34 2.58 18.25
CA VAL A 307 8.94 3.98 18.02
C VAL A 307 10.16 4.90 18.00
N THR A 308 11.05 4.79 18.99
CA THR A 308 12.28 5.58 19.04
C THR A 308 13.20 5.25 17.86
N GLY A 309 13.34 3.97 17.53
CA GLY A 309 14.15 3.50 16.40
C GLY A 309 13.67 4.07 15.06
N LEU A 310 12.36 4.00 14.80
CA LEU A 310 11.74 4.55 13.60
C LEU A 310 11.91 6.08 13.53
N GLY A 311 11.70 6.79 14.64
CA GLY A 311 11.91 8.24 14.71
C GLY A 311 13.35 8.65 14.38
N LEU A 312 14.34 7.95 14.94
CA LEU A 312 15.76 8.18 14.64
C LEU A 312 16.12 7.82 13.20
N ALA A 313 15.54 6.75 12.65
CA ALA A 313 15.76 6.35 11.26
C ALA A 313 15.21 7.37 10.25
N VAL A 314 13.99 7.86 10.46
CA VAL A 314 13.35 8.88 9.61
C VAL A 314 14.07 10.22 9.72
N TYR A 315 14.35 10.69 10.93
CA TYR A 315 15.08 11.94 11.14
C TYR A 315 16.51 11.84 10.58
N GLY A 316 17.17 10.70 10.77
CA GLY A 316 18.47 10.41 10.15
C GLY A 316 18.41 10.38 8.62
N SER A 317 17.32 9.89 8.02
CA SER A 317 17.15 9.86 6.56
C SER A 317 17.01 11.27 6.01
N ASN A 318 16.16 12.10 6.62
CA ASN A 318 15.96 13.48 6.20
C ASN A 318 17.25 14.32 6.33
N THR A 319 18.04 14.08 7.39
CA THR A 319 19.34 14.75 7.57
C THR A 319 20.39 14.26 6.57
N TYR A 320 20.37 12.97 6.23
CA TYR A 320 21.24 12.39 5.20
C TYR A 320 20.93 12.95 3.82
N ASP A 321 19.65 12.97 3.43
CA ASP A 321 19.23 13.47 2.11
C ASP A 321 19.57 14.95 1.97
N ARG A 322 19.37 15.76 3.01
CA ARG A 322 19.83 17.16 3.04
C ARG A 322 21.34 17.27 2.88
N ALA A 323 22.11 16.51 3.65
CA ALA A 323 23.58 16.55 3.59
C ALA A 323 24.14 16.07 2.23
N ILE A 324 23.43 15.21 1.50
CA ILE A 324 23.83 14.78 0.16
C ILE A 324 23.38 15.75 -0.94
N THR A 325 22.19 16.34 -0.82
CA THR A 325 21.56 17.14 -1.90
C THR A 325 21.79 18.64 -1.77
N ALA A 326 21.68 19.21 -0.57
CA ALA A 326 21.78 20.65 -0.37
C ALA A 326 23.22 21.14 -0.53
N ASP A 327 24.20 20.33 -0.11
CA ASP A 327 25.57 20.78 -0.02
C ASP A 327 26.41 20.42 -1.26
N ALA A 328 25.87 19.74 -2.28
CA ALA A 328 26.66 19.40 -3.48
C ALA A 328 27.22 20.65 -4.20
N ALA A 329 26.53 21.79 -4.12
CA ALA A 329 27.00 23.08 -4.64
C ALA A 329 27.99 23.80 -3.71
N ASP A 330 27.85 23.61 -2.39
CA ASP A 330 28.64 24.30 -1.36
C ASP A 330 29.90 23.51 -0.93
N CYS A 331 29.95 22.18 -1.14
CA CYS A 331 31.10 21.32 -0.85
C CYS A 331 32.15 21.31 -1.98
N ALA A 332 32.10 22.26 -2.92
CA ALA A 332 33.02 22.33 -4.05
C ALA A 332 34.46 22.69 -3.64
N SER A 333 34.63 23.37 -2.49
CA SER A 333 35.95 23.72 -1.95
C SER A 333 36.54 22.61 -1.07
N ALA A 334 37.88 22.47 -1.07
CA ALA A 334 38.58 21.46 -0.27
C ALA A 334 38.39 21.63 1.25
N ALA A 335 38.16 22.85 1.73
CA ALA A 335 37.93 23.14 3.15
C ALA A 335 36.50 22.76 3.57
N ASP A 336 35.51 23.03 2.73
CA ASP A 336 34.09 22.74 3.00
C ASP A 336 33.78 21.23 2.92
N ASN A 337 34.57 20.48 2.14
CA ASN A 337 34.44 19.03 1.98
C ASN A 337 34.54 18.26 3.32
N TYR A 338 35.33 18.73 4.29
CA TYR A 338 35.45 18.09 5.61
C TYR A 338 34.21 18.29 6.47
N ALA A 339 33.60 19.48 6.43
CA ALA A 339 32.38 19.78 7.18
C ALA A 339 31.20 18.95 6.65
N CYS A 340 31.03 18.91 5.32
CA CYS A 340 30.00 18.12 4.65
C CYS A 340 30.09 16.62 5.01
N ARG A 341 31.30 16.05 4.93
CA ARG A 341 31.53 14.63 5.30
C ARG A 341 31.22 14.37 6.77
N GLY A 342 31.50 15.33 7.65
CA GLY A 342 31.18 15.24 9.08
C GLY A 342 29.68 15.10 9.33
N ASP A 343 28.85 15.86 8.61
CA ASP A 343 27.39 15.83 8.78
C ASP A 343 26.76 14.58 8.16
N VAL A 344 27.29 14.09 7.03
CA VAL A 344 26.90 12.78 6.49
C VAL A 344 27.20 11.65 7.49
N ILE A 345 28.35 11.66 8.16
CA ILE A 345 28.68 10.65 9.19
C ILE A 345 27.67 10.68 10.35
N LYS A 346 27.30 11.87 10.84
CA LYS A 346 26.32 12.02 11.91
C LYS A 346 24.96 11.44 11.48
N ALA A 347 24.49 11.79 10.28
CA ALA A 347 23.23 11.30 9.74
C ALA A 347 23.24 9.76 9.58
N VAL A 348 24.31 9.20 9.00
CA VAL A 348 24.46 7.74 8.85
C VAL A 348 24.45 7.04 10.21
N ARG A 349 25.17 7.55 11.20
CA ARG A 349 25.18 6.97 12.57
C ARG A 349 23.79 6.98 13.18
N LEU A 350 23.04 8.06 13.00
CA LEU A 350 21.70 8.20 13.55
C LEU A 350 20.71 7.23 12.89
N ARG A 351 20.74 7.11 11.56
CA ARG A 351 19.94 6.10 10.82
C ARG A 351 20.28 4.68 11.26
N THR A 352 21.56 4.39 11.39
CA THR A 352 22.08 3.07 11.79
C THR A 352 21.61 2.71 13.20
N ALA A 353 21.70 3.65 14.15
CA ALA A 353 21.19 3.46 15.50
C ALA A 353 19.67 3.23 15.51
N GLY A 354 18.93 4.01 14.71
CA GLY A 354 17.49 3.83 14.55
C GLY A 354 17.10 2.43 14.08
N LEU A 355 17.74 1.93 13.02
CA LEU A 355 17.46 0.58 12.51
C LEU A 355 17.92 -0.54 13.44
N ALA A 356 19.01 -0.35 14.19
CA ALA A 356 19.40 -1.32 15.22
C ALA A 356 18.34 -1.45 16.32
N LEU A 357 17.73 -0.33 16.74
CA LEU A 357 16.62 -0.33 17.70
C LEU A 357 15.37 -0.99 17.13
N VAL A 358 15.01 -0.70 15.88
CA VAL A 358 13.90 -1.37 15.18
C VAL A 358 14.14 -2.88 15.11
N GLY A 359 15.33 -3.32 14.70
CA GLY A 359 15.70 -4.73 14.69
C GLY A 359 15.57 -5.35 16.08
N THR A 360 16.06 -4.67 17.13
CA THR A 360 15.93 -5.15 18.52
C THR A 360 14.48 -5.36 18.92
N ALA A 361 13.59 -4.42 18.58
CA ALA A 361 12.15 -4.57 18.81
C ALA A 361 11.57 -5.77 18.04
N THR A 362 11.93 -5.96 16.78
CA THR A 362 11.51 -7.12 15.97
C THR A 362 11.92 -8.44 16.64
N GLY A 363 13.16 -8.56 17.11
CA GLY A 363 13.60 -9.75 17.84
C GLY A 363 12.81 -9.99 19.12
N LEU A 364 12.46 -8.94 19.86
CA LEU A 364 11.62 -9.05 21.06
C LEU A 364 10.18 -9.49 20.72
N PHE A 365 9.57 -8.97 19.67
CA PHE A 365 8.22 -9.38 19.25
C PHE A 365 8.16 -10.85 18.85
N VAL A 366 9.17 -11.35 18.12
CA VAL A 366 9.26 -12.78 17.78
C VAL A 366 9.35 -13.63 19.04
N THR A 367 10.21 -13.27 20.00
CA THR A 367 10.30 -14.00 21.28
C THR A 367 9.03 -13.88 22.13
N GLY A 368 8.30 -12.76 22.02
CA GLY A 368 7.02 -12.54 22.67
C GLY A 368 5.95 -13.50 22.17
N LEU A 369 5.87 -13.70 20.85
CA LEU A 369 5.01 -14.72 20.24
C LEU A 369 5.39 -16.13 20.69
N THR A 370 6.69 -16.47 20.70
CA THR A 370 7.17 -17.76 21.22
C THR A 370 6.75 -17.99 22.68
N ALA A 371 6.67 -16.92 23.49
CA ALA A 371 6.29 -16.98 24.90
C ALA A 371 4.79 -17.25 25.13
N GLU A 372 3.91 -16.99 24.15
CA GLU A 372 2.46 -17.24 24.30
C GLU A 372 2.14 -18.74 24.35
N PHE A 373 2.93 -19.55 23.65
CA PHE A 373 2.77 -21.00 23.52
C PHE A 373 3.62 -21.80 24.53
N ASP A 374 3.16 -22.98 24.95
CA ASP A 374 3.99 -23.90 25.76
C ASP A 374 4.97 -24.67 24.86
N VAL A 375 6.00 -23.98 24.39
CA VAL A 375 7.00 -24.59 23.50
C VAL A 375 8.00 -25.45 24.28
N LYS A 376 8.60 -26.44 23.62
CA LYS A 376 9.67 -27.27 24.21
C LYS A 376 10.97 -26.46 24.38
N PRO A 377 11.90 -26.83 25.29
CA PRO A 377 13.13 -26.06 25.53
C PRO A 377 14.01 -25.92 24.28
N ARG A 378 13.95 -26.91 23.39
CA ARG A 378 14.69 -26.92 22.12
C ARG A 378 14.33 -25.73 21.23
N VAL A 379 13.09 -25.25 21.29
CA VAL A 379 12.64 -24.08 20.51
C VAL A 379 13.36 -22.82 21.00
N TRP A 380 13.43 -22.61 22.32
CA TRP A 380 14.16 -21.49 22.91
C TRP A 380 15.67 -21.52 22.60
N TYR A 381 16.29 -22.70 22.60
CA TYR A 381 17.70 -22.82 22.19
C TYR A 381 17.91 -22.57 20.70
N ALA A 382 16.97 -22.97 19.85
CA ALA A 382 17.01 -22.67 18.42
C ALA A 382 16.88 -21.16 18.17
N GLU A 383 15.96 -20.50 18.86
CA GLU A 383 15.79 -19.04 18.80
C GLU A 383 17.00 -18.28 19.34
N LEU A 384 17.58 -18.74 20.45
CA LEU A 384 18.85 -18.20 20.99
C LEU A 384 20.00 -18.38 20.00
N GLY A 385 20.10 -19.54 19.35
CA GLY A 385 21.13 -19.84 18.34
C GLY A 385 20.97 -18.97 17.09
N ALA A 386 19.74 -18.81 16.59
CA ALA A 386 19.43 -17.93 15.48
C ALA A 386 19.75 -16.46 15.83
N GLY A 387 19.34 -16.01 17.02
CA GLY A 387 19.66 -14.68 17.53
C GLY A 387 21.17 -14.44 17.65
N GLY A 388 21.91 -15.41 18.18
CA GLY A 388 23.37 -15.35 18.28
C GLY A 388 24.06 -15.26 16.91
N ALA A 389 23.60 -16.06 15.93
CA ALA A 389 24.12 -16.00 14.56
C ALA A 389 23.86 -14.64 13.89
N LEU A 390 22.65 -14.09 14.03
CA LEU A 390 22.29 -12.77 13.53
C LEU A 390 23.09 -11.65 14.20
N LEU A 391 23.30 -11.75 15.51
CA LEU A 391 24.08 -10.78 16.28
C LEU A 391 25.54 -10.74 15.80
N VAL A 392 26.19 -11.91 15.74
CA VAL A 392 27.61 -12.01 15.33
C VAL A 392 27.78 -11.67 13.85
N GLY A 393 26.92 -12.23 12.98
CA GLY A 393 26.95 -11.95 11.54
C GLY A 393 26.68 -10.47 11.23
N GLY A 394 25.67 -9.88 11.87
CA GLY A 394 25.35 -8.46 11.77
C GLY A 394 26.49 -7.57 12.25
N ALA A 395 27.12 -7.90 13.39
CA ALA A 395 28.26 -7.15 13.90
C ALA A 395 29.50 -7.23 12.99
N ALA A 396 29.83 -8.42 12.48
CA ALA A 396 30.94 -8.60 11.54
C ALA A 396 30.70 -7.83 10.22
N TRP A 397 29.48 -7.90 9.68
CA TRP A 397 29.10 -7.16 8.48
C TRP A 397 29.10 -5.65 8.71
N MET A 398 28.63 -5.20 9.88
CA MET A 398 28.66 -3.79 10.27
C MET A 398 30.10 -3.28 10.41
N ALA A 399 31.02 -4.09 10.95
CA ALA A 399 32.44 -3.74 11.02
C ALA A 399 33.07 -3.60 9.62
N ALA A 400 32.81 -4.55 8.72
CA ALA A 400 33.32 -4.52 7.34
C ALA A 400 32.81 -3.30 6.55
N THR A 401 31.51 -3.02 6.63
CA THR A 401 30.89 -1.86 5.94
C THR A 401 31.33 -0.53 6.56
N THR A 402 31.56 -0.48 7.87
CA THR A 402 32.17 0.68 8.54
C THR A 402 33.57 0.98 8.00
N GLY A 403 34.38 -0.06 7.79
CA GLY A 403 35.71 0.09 7.20
C GLY A 403 35.67 0.68 5.79
N GLY A 404 34.78 0.17 4.93
CA GLY A 404 34.56 0.70 3.58
C GLY A 404 34.09 2.15 3.59
N LEU A 405 33.07 2.46 4.40
CA LEU A 405 32.55 3.82 4.53
C LEU A 405 33.62 4.80 5.07
N ASN A 406 34.39 4.39 6.08
CA ASN A 406 35.48 5.21 6.60
C ASN A 406 36.58 5.45 5.55
N LYS A 407 36.84 4.50 4.65
CA LYS A 407 37.82 4.67 3.57
C LYS A 407 37.34 5.66 2.51
N GLU A 408 36.06 5.63 2.16
CA GLU A 408 35.47 6.62 1.23
C GLU A 408 35.40 8.02 1.87
N LEU A 409 35.20 8.08 3.19
CA LEU A 409 35.07 9.34 3.93
C LEU A 409 36.40 9.95 4.41
N ARG A 410 37.42 9.14 4.72
CA ARG A 410 38.78 9.60 5.02
C ARG A 410 39.55 9.82 3.72
N VAL A 411 39.61 11.07 3.29
CA VAL A 411 40.51 11.45 2.21
C VAL A 411 41.82 11.89 2.83
N GLU A 412 42.85 11.08 2.66
CA GLU A 412 44.24 11.54 2.64
C GLU A 412 44.61 11.76 1.16
N GLY A 413 44.62 13.00 0.68
CA GLY A 413 45.03 13.35 -0.70
C GLY A 413 43.92 13.87 -1.63
N SER A 414 44.06 13.66 -2.95
CA SER A 414 43.10 14.08 -3.97
C SER A 414 41.87 13.17 -3.98
N ALA A 415 40.83 13.53 -3.23
CA ALA A 415 39.55 12.82 -3.28
C ALA A 415 39.00 12.80 -4.72
N PRO A 416 38.34 11.71 -5.14
CA PRO A 416 37.45 11.80 -6.29
C PRO A 416 36.37 12.87 -6.03
N PRO A 417 35.84 13.52 -7.08
CA PRO A 417 34.73 14.46 -6.96
C PRO A 417 33.57 13.89 -6.14
N TRP A 418 32.85 14.77 -5.43
CA TRP A 418 31.73 14.36 -4.58
C TRP A 418 30.68 13.54 -5.34
N GLU A 419 30.36 13.96 -6.57
CA GLU A 419 29.39 13.31 -7.48
C GLU A 419 29.73 11.84 -7.75
N GLU A 420 31.02 11.49 -7.90
CA GLU A 420 31.44 10.11 -8.11
C GLU A 420 31.44 9.28 -6.81
N SER A 421 31.53 9.96 -5.66
CA SER A 421 31.58 9.31 -4.35
C SER A 421 30.19 9.00 -3.80
N VAL A 422 29.17 9.79 -4.15
CA VAL A 422 27.78 9.63 -3.66
C VAL A 422 27.24 8.20 -3.88
N PRO A 423 27.30 7.60 -5.09
CA PRO A 423 26.76 6.24 -5.28
C PRO A 423 27.49 5.16 -4.45
N ARG A 424 28.79 5.35 -4.16
CA ARG A 424 29.57 4.45 -3.30
C ARG A 424 29.18 4.61 -1.83
N ILE A 425 29.01 5.85 -1.38
CA ILE A 425 28.55 6.19 -0.02
C ILE A 425 27.14 5.65 0.21
N ASP A 426 26.23 5.81 -0.76
CA ASP A 426 24.85 5.27 -0.67
C ASP A 426 24.85 3.75 -0.55
N ARG A 427 25.63 3.05 -1.40
CA ARG A 427 25.73 1.59 -1.34
C ARG A 427 26.28 1.12 0.01
N ALA A 428 27.36 1.73 0.50
CA ALA A 428 27.97 1.38 1.78
C ALA A 428 27.03 1.68 2.95
N THR A 429 26.30 2.80 2.89
CA THR A 429 25.29 3.19 3.89
C THR A 429 24.16 2.18 3.91
N ASN A 430 23.60 1.79 2.77
CA ASN A 430 22.50 0.80 2.70
C ASN A 430 22.92 -0.57 3.26
N GLN A 431 24.14 -1.02 2.96
CA GLN A 431 24.67 -2.27 3.54
C GLN A 431 24.84 -2.17 5.05
N ARG A 432 25.32 -1.02 5.57
CA ARG A 432 25.47 -0.77 7.00
C ARG A 432 24.11 -0.76 7.72
N LEU A 433 23.09 -0.15 7.10
CA LEU A 433 21.72 -0.12 7.61
C LEU A 433 21.13 -1.54 7.76
N ALA A 434 21.32 -2.39 6.75
CA ALA A 434 20.91 -3.80 6.80
C ALA A 434 21.67 -4.57 7.90
N ALA A 435 22.99 -4.39 7.99
CA ALA A 435 23.81 -5.04 9.02
C ALA A 435 23.39 -4.65 10.44
N ALA A 436 23.08 -3.37 10.67
CA ALA A 436 22.62 -2.87 11.96
C ALA A 436 21.24 -3.41 12.34
N MET A 437 20.31 -3.52 11.38
CA MET A 437 19.01 -4.16 11.61
C MET A 437 19.17 -5.63 12.01
N LEU A 438 20.00 -6.41 11.28
CA LEU A 438 20.26 -7.81 11.62
C LEU A 438 20.90 -7.97 13.01
N MET A 439 21.89 -7.13 13.32
CA MET A 439 22.52 -7.10 14.63
C MET A 439 21.49 -6.81 15.73
N GLY A 440 20.64 -5.80 15.52
CA GLY A 440 19.54 -5.46 16.43
C GLY A 440 18.59 -6.63 16.65
N THR A 441 18.11 -7.27 15.58
CA THR A 441 17.25 -8.46 15.66
C THR A 441 17.92 -9.58 16.47
N GLY A 442 19.22 -9.79 16.27
CA GLY A 442 20.00 -10.71 17.07
C GLY A 442 19.98 -10.39 18.57
N VAL A 443 20.20 -9.12 18.94
CA VAL A 443 20.11 -8.66 20.35
C VAL A 443 18.73 -8.96 20.95
N GLY A 444 17.65 -8.63 20.22
CA GLY A 444 16.28 -8.85 20.68
C GLY A 444 15.97 -10.33 20.93
N LEU A 445 16.32 -11.19 19.95
CA LEU A 445 16.12 -12.64 20.06
C LEU A 445 16.92 -13.26 21.21
N VAL A 446 18.20 -12.90 21.36
CA VAL A 446 19.05 -13.41 22.45
C VAL A 446 18.50 -13.00 23.81
N THR A 447 18.06 -11.75 23.94
CA THR A 447 17.51 -11.22 25.19
C THR A 447 16.21 -11.93 25.56
N GLY A 448 15.25 -11.98 24.62
CA GLY A 448 13.94 -12.59 24.88
C GLY A 448 14.00 -14.09 25.12
N SER A 449 14.82 -14.82 24.34
CA SER A 449 15.01 -16.27 24.54
C SER A 449 15.71 -16.61 25.85
N THR A 450 16.68 -15.79 26.27
CA THR A 450 17.33 -15.94 27.59
C THR A 450 16.32 -15.75 28.72
N ILE A 451 15.46 -14.73 28.64
CA ILE A 451 14.39 -14.51 29.62
C ILE A 451 13.44 -15.72 29.64
N GLY A 452 13.03 -16.24 28.48
CA GLY A 452 12.17 -17.43 28.38
C GLY A 452 12.76 -18.68 29.02
N LEU A 453 14.05 -18.95 28.78
CA LEU A 453 14.78 -20.05 29.40
C LEU A 453 14.86 -19.91 30.93
N LEU A 454 15.11 -18.69 31.43
CA LEU A 454 15.19 -18.41 32.87
C LEU A 454 13.83 -18.59 33.56
N VAL A 455 12.75 -18.04 32.98
CA VAL A 455 11.39 -18.18 33.51
C VAL A 455 11.00 -19.66 33.55
N ARG A 456 11.20 -20.39 32.46
CA ARG A 456 10.91 -21.83 32.42
C ARG A 456 11.69 -22.60 33.49
N LYS A 457 13.00 -22.38 33.59
CA LYS A 457 13.87 -23.06 34.57
C LYS A 457 13.43 -22.79 36.01
N HIS A 458 12.94 -21.58 36.30
CA HIS A 458 12.36 -21.22 37.60
C HIS A 458 11.10 -22.03 37.92
N PHE A 459 10.18 -22.17 36.98
CA PHE A 459 8.96 -22.97 37.16
C PHE A 459 9.23 -24.47 37.21
N GLU A 460 10.16 -24.99 36.41
CA GLU A 460 10.58 -26.39 36.48
C GLU A 460 11.21 -26.73 37.85
N ARG A 461 12.03 -25.83 38.42
CA ARG A 461 12.59 -25.98 39.77
C ARG A 461 11.49 -25.98 40.84
N ARG A 462 10.54 -25.03 40.78
CA ARG A 462 9.41 -24.99 41.70
C ARG A 462 8.54 -26.24 41.61
N ARG A 463 8.25 -26.72 40.40
CA ARG A 463 7.48 -27.95 40.19
C ARG A 463 8.20 -29.18 40.76
N ARG A 464 9.53 -29.26 40.63
CA ARG A 464 10.32 -30.33 41.26
C ARG A 464 10.33 -30.26 42.78
N SER A 465 10.32 -29.06 43.38
CA SER A 465 10.24 -28.90 44.84
C SER A 465 8.83 -29.09 45.41
N SER A 466 7.80 -28.82 44.61
CA SER A 466 6.38 -28.92 45.00
C SER A 466 5.74 -30.23 44.59
N ALA A 467 6.38 -31.03 43.73
CA ALA A 467 5.97 -32.41 43.52
C ALA A 467 5.99 -33.08 44.89
N PRO A 468 4.86 -33.68 45.35
CA PRO A 468 4.85 -34.42 46.60
C PRO A 468 6.03 -35.37 46.54
N ALA A 469 6.89 -35.36 47.57
CA ALA A 469 8.11 -36.14 47.59
C ALA A 469 7.76 -37.55 47.12
N ALA A 470 8.13 -37.86 45.88
CA ALA A 470 7.83 -39.15 45.28
C ALA A 470 8.35 -40.18 46.27
N ALA A 471 7.47 -41.12 46.64
CA ALA A 471 7.66 -42.00 47.78
C ALA A 471 9.12 -42.47 47.84
N ARG A 472 9.89 -41.95 48.80
CA ARG A 472 11.33 -42.23 48.87
C ARG A 472 11.47 -43.58 49.54
N LEU A 473 11.92 -44.57 48.79
CA LEU A 473 12.45 -45.83 49.33
C LEU A 473 13.78 -45.52 50.01
N SER A 474 13.79 -45.51 51.33
CA SER A 474 15.00 -45.35 52.13
C SER A 474 15.35 -46.70 52.77
N PRO A 475 16.62 -47.14 52.72
CA PRO A 475 17.04 -48.35 53.42
C PRO A 475 16.87 -48.14 54.92
N PHE A 476 16.13 -49.04 55.55
CA PHE A 476 15.84 -49.02 56.99
C PHE A 476 16.40 -50.31 57.60
N THR A 477 17.31 -50.17 58.57
CA THR A 477 17.99 -51.29 59.22
C THR A 477 17.67 -51.29 60.72
N PRO A 478 16.52 -51.86 61.14
CA PRO A 478 16.28 -52.12 62.55
C PRO A 478 17.22 -53.23 63.06
N ILE A 479 17.49 -53.21 64.36
CA ILE A 479 18.28 -54.23 65.05
C ILE A 479 17.57 -55.58 64.87
N GLY A 480 18.07 -56.42 63.95
CA GLY A 480 17.54 -57.76 63.66
C GLY A 480 17.14 -58.04 62.20
N GLY A 481 17.17 -57.06 61.28
CA GLY A 481 16.89 -57.33 59.85
C GLY A 481 16.88 -56.06 58.99
N GLY A 482 17.23 -56.17 57.70
CA GLY A 482 17.21 -55.04 56.76
C GLY A 482 15.93 -55.00 55.91
N GLY A 483 15.37 -53.81 55.70
CA GLY A 483 14.19 -53.58 54.85
C GLY A 483 14.24 -52.22 54.12
N LEU A 484 13.23 -51.96 53.28
CA LEU A 484 13.04 -50.68 52.61
C LEU A 484 11.81 -49.98 53.19
N MET A 485 11.95 -48.74 53.67
CA MET A 485 10.84 -47.91 54.14
C MET A 485 10.41 -46.96 53.03
N ILE A 486 9.13 -46.98 52.66
CA ILE A 486 8.54 -46.01 51.75
C ILE A 486 8.05 -44.82 52.58
N GLN A 487 8.72 -43.67 52.49
CA GLN A 487 8.25 -42.43 53.10
C GLN A 487 7.59 -41.52 52.06
N GLY A 488 6.34 -41.13 52.30
CA GLY A 488 5.56 -40.22 51.47
C GLY A 488 4.32 -39.70 52.20
N ARG A 489 3.72 -38.61 51.69
CA ARG A 489 2.36 -38.21 52.05
C ARG A 489 1.41 -39.04 51.16
N PHE A 490 0.74 -40.01 51.77
CA PHE A 490 -0.25 -40.86 51.12
C PHE A 490 -1.65 -40.31 51.35
#